data_AF-A0A3M1RD41-F1
#
_entry.id   AF-A0A3M1RD41-F1
#
_cell.length_a   1.000
_cell.length_b   1.000
_cell.length_c   1.000
_cell.angle_alpha   90.00
_cell.angle_beta   90.00
_cell.angle_gamma   90.00
#
_symmetry.space_group_name_H-M   'P 1'
#
loop_
_entity.id
_entity.type
_entity.pdbx_description
1 polymer ?
#
loop_
_entity_poly.entity_id
_entity_poly.type
_entity_poly.pdbx_seq_one_letter_code
_entity_poly.pdbx_strand_id
1 'polypeptide(L)'
;MTIEFLCPNGHRIRCADDKAGLAAKCPQCGVKFRVPTLEEVRAAASGDLSKLENAEIEEQIEFLCPNGHRLFGPKRLQGRPGQCPECGMRFRIPNYDSVPEEEETESATRLSLAEEQPLVTPAALSDSLSVETSLGPESATTIAHGEPAVAANDDTRLTPATASPEGWLRTFDVLWASREAGRFEVHLTGGAVLRPVKLARDPVSAEFIGLVVEENGARSLV
;
A
#
# COMPACT_ATOMS: atom_id res chain seq x y z
N MET A 1 21.67 -1.85 -37.84
CA MET A 1 20.27 -2.24 -37.52
C MET A 1 19.50 -0.98 -37.07
N THR A 2 18.22 -1.05 -36.73
CA THR A 2 17.48 0.09 -36.15
C THR A 2 17.03 -0.19 -34.72
N ILE A 3 17.25 0.77 -33.83
CA ILE A 3 16.80 0.73 -32.44
C ILE A 3 15.56 1.62 -32.24
N GLU A 4 14.62 1.16 -31.43
CA GLU A 4 13.41 1.89 -31.04
C GLU A 4 13.44 2.17 -29.54
N PHE A 5 13.21 3.42 -29.13
CA PHE A 5 13.23 3.83 -27.72
C PHE A 5 12.39 5.10 -27.52
N LEU A 6 12.19 5.52 -26.27
CA LEU A 6 11.47 6.74 -25.93
C LEU A 6 12.43 7.90 -25.62
N CYS A 7 12.12 9.11 -26.11
CA CYS A 7 12.79 10.32 -25.62
C CYS A 7 12.34 10.63 -24.17
N PRO A 8 13.02 11.54 -23.44
CA PRO A 8 12.64 11.92 -22.07
C PRO A 8 11.20 12.42 -21.90
N ASN A 9 10.55 12.88 -22.98
CA ASN A 9 9.15 13.31 -22.98
C ASN A 9 8.19 12.23 -23.55
N GLY A 10 8.58 10.95 -23.55
CA GLY A 10 7.71 9.82 -23.95
C GLY A 10 7.53 9.55 -25.45
N HIS A 11 7.97 10.44 -26.36
CA HIS A 11 7.84 10.19 -27.81
C HIS A 11 8.71 9.02 -28.28
N ARG A 12 8.13 8.12 -29.11
CA ARG A 12 8.82 6.99 -29.76
C ARG A 12 9.76 7.48 -30.87
N ILE A 13 11.04 7.13 -30.77
CA ILE A 13 12.10 7.47 -31.73
C ILE A 13 12.65 6.18 -32.35
N ARG A 14 12.95 6.23 -33.66
CA ARG A 14 13.67 5.17 -34.38
C ARG A 14 15.00 5.71 -34.89
N CYS A 15 16.10 5.08 -34.52
CA CYS A 15 17.46 5.46 -34.91
C CYS A 15 18.18 4.29 -35.59
N ALA A 16 19.15 4.60 -36.46
CA ALA A 16 20.17 3.62 -36.85
C ALA A 16 21.11 3.34 -35.67
N ASP A 17 21.58 2.10 -35.57
CA ASP A 17 22.48 1.62 -34.50
C ASP A 17 23.78 2.44 -34.41
N ASP A 18 24.29 2.94 -35.54
CA ASP A 18 25.49 3.79 -35.62
C ASP A 18 25.35 5.15 -34.89
N LYS A 19 24.13 5.49 -34.44
CA LYS A 19 23.85 6.68 -33.62
C LYS A 19 23.73 6.38 -32.12
N ALA A 20 23.85 5.12 -31.71
CA ALA A 20 23.92 4.71 -30.31
C ALA A 20 25.02 5.49 -29.56
N GLY A 21 24.73 5.93 -28.33
CA GLY A 21 25.65 6.68 -27.49
C GLY A 21 25.92 8.13 -27.93
N LEU A 22 25.46 8.58 -29.10
CA LEU A 22 25.62 9.95 -29.58
C LEU A 22 24.51 10.89 -29.08
N ALA A 23 24.79 12.19 -29.11
CA ALA A 23 23.78 13.22 -28.82
C ALA A 23 22.82 13.39 -30.02
N ALA A 24 21.52 13.30 -29.77
CA ALA A 24 20.45 13.47 -30.73
C ALA A 24 19.45 14.54 -30.27
N LYS A 25 18.50 14.90 -31.16
CA LYS A 25 17.34 15.73 -30.85
C LYS A 25 16.06 14.98 -31.17
N CYS A 26 15.03 15.15 -30.34
CA CYS A 26 13.71 14.60 -30.62
C CYS A 26 13.05 15.34 -31.79
N PRO A 27 12.57 14.66 -32.85
CA PRO A 27 11.86 15.30 -33.96
C PRO A 27 10.47 15.83 -33.57
N GLN A 28 9.88 15.37 -32.45
CA GLN A 28 8.57 15.80 -31.98
C GLN A 28 8.65 17.02 -31.04
N CYS A 29 9.55 17.01 -30.05
CA CYS A 29 9.65 18.08 -29.04
C CYS A 29 10.99 18.85 -29.01
N GLY A 30 11.95 18.55 -29.89
CA GLY A 30 13.22 19.26 -29.99
C GLY A 30 14.23 19.02 -28.85
N VAL A 31 13.86 18.31 -27.78
CA VAL A 31 14.74 18.03 -26.63
C VAL A 31 16.02 17.33 -27.07
N LYS A 32 17.17 17.79 -26.56
CA LYS A 32 18.47 17.14 -26.73
C LYS A 32 18.59 15.99 -25.73
N PHE A 33 19.00 14.82 -26.19
CA PHE A 33 19.20 13.64 -25.34
C PHE A 33 20.32 12.76 -25.93
N ARG A 34 20.82 11.79 -25.15
CA ARG A 34 21.78 10.77 -25.63
C ARG A 34 21.02 9.53 -26.09
N VAL A 35 21.28 9.05 -27.29
CA VAL A 35 20.67 7.81 -27.79
C VAL A 35 21.18 6.64 -26.95
N PRO A 36 20.31 5.80 -26.36
CA PRO A 36 20.76 4.64 -25.60
C PRO A 36 21.55 3.66 -26.46
N THR A 37 22.48 2.92 -25.86
CA THR A 37 23.21 1.85 -26.57
C THR A 37 22.35 0.60 -26.74
N LEU A 38 22.68 -0.26 -27.72
CA LEU A 38 21.94 -1.50 -27.95
C LEU A 38 21.94 -2.42 -26.71
N GLU A 39 23.01 -2.38 -25.91
CA GLU A 39 23.12 -3.10 -24.64
C GLU A 39 22.19 -2.49 -23.57
N GLU A 40 22.16 -1.16 -23.43
CA GLU A 40 21.22 -0.45 -22.54
C GLU A 40 19.75 -0.74 -22.92
N VAL A 41 19.41 -0.72 -24.21
CA VAL A 41 18.03 -1.03 -24.69
C VAL A 41 17.67 -2.49 -24.40
N ARG A 42 18.61 -3.43 -24.57
CA ARG A 42 18.39 -4.84 -24.23
C ARG A 42 18.21 -5.04 -22.72
N ALA A 43 19.06 -4.42 -21.89
CA ALA A 43 18.97 -4.47 -20.43
C ALA A 43 17.61 -3.93 -19.93
N ALA A 44 17.16 -2.79 -20.50
CA ALA A 44 15.84 -2.23 -20.20
C ALA A 44 14.68 -3.13 -20.66
N ALA A 45 14.80 -3.75 -21.85
CA ALA A 45 13.79 -4.68 -22.37
C ALA A 45 13.73 -6.01 -21.59
N SER A 46 14.82 -6.44 -20.94
CA SER A 46 14.86 -7.65 -20.11
C SER A 46 14.23 -7.51 -18.72
N GLY A 47 13.71 -6.33 -18.33
CA GLY A 47 12.93 -6.16 -17.09
C GLY A 47 13.73 -6.14 -15.78
N ASP A 48 15.05 -6.30 -15.83
CA ASP A 48 15.95 -6.29 -14.67
C ASP A 48 16.22 -4.87 -14.10
N LEU A 49 15.42 -3.87 -14.53
CA LEU A 49 15.39 -2.54 -13.91
C LEU A 49 14.78 -2.54 -12.51
N SER A 50 14.00 -3.57 -12.19
CA SER A 50 13.41 -3.83 -10.87
C SER A 50 14.43 -3.77 -9.71
N LYS A 51 15.71 -4.02 -10.00
CA LYS A 51 16.79 -4.08 -8.99
C LYS A 51 17.56 -2.76 -8.80
N LEU A 52 17.46 -1.82 -9.75
CA LEU A 52 18.08 -0.49 -9.62
C LEU A 52 17.08 0.55 -9.11
N GLU A 53 15.80 0.43 -9.46
CA GLU A 53 14.76 1.35 -8.98
C GLU A 53 14.39 1.08 -7.51
N ASN A 54 14.44 -0.18 -7.05
CA ASN A 54 14.22 -0.51 -5.64
C ASN A 54 15.27 0.10 -4.69
N ALA A 55 16.54 0.16 -5.10
CA ALA A 55 17.61 0.68 -4.24
C ALA A 55 17.45 2.18 -3.90
N GLU A 56 16.84 2.98 -4.78
CA GLU A 56 16.51 4.39 -4.48
C GLU A 56 15.18 4.54 -3.72
N ILE A 57 14.26 3.56 -3.81
CA ILE A 57 13.00 3.53 -3.06
C ILE A 57 13.24 3.09 -1.61
N GLU A 58 14.13 2.13 -1.37
CA GLU A 58 14.53 1.63 -0.05
C GLU A 58 15.22 2.72 0.82
N GLU A 59 15.76 3.78 0.20
CA GLU A 59 16.25 4.96 0.92
C GLU A 59 15.14 5.94 1.35
N GLN A 60 13.88 5.81 0.90
CA GLN A 60 12.84 6.81 1.21
C GLN A 60 12.10 6.48 2.52
N ILE A 61 12.27 7.33 3.54
CA ILE A 61 11.53 7.23 4.80
C ILE A 61 10.22 8.03 4.77
N GLU A 62 9.18 7.47 5.37
CA GLU A 62 7.96 8.18 5.73
C GLU A 62 8.11 8.80 7.13
N PHE A 63 7.69 10.05 7.31
CA PHE A 63 7.61 10.71 8.61
C PHE A 63 6.52 11.77 8.64
N LEU A 64 6.06 12.12 9.84
CA LEU A 64 5.05 13.16 10.07
C LEU A 64 5.74 14.48 10.44
N CYS A 65 5.27 15.60 9.90
CA CYS A 65 5.64 16.92 10.44
C CYS A 65 4.87 17.19 11.76
N PRO A 66 5.28 18.17 12.59
CA PRO A 66 4.63 18.43 13.87
C PRO A 66 3.15 18.85 13.78
N ASN A 67 2.67 19.26 12.60
CA ASN A 67 1.26 19.56 12.32
C ASN A 67 0.47 18.35 11.75
N GLY A 68 1.06 17.16 11.65
CA GLY A 68 0.38 15.93 11.22
C GLY A 68 0.41 15.61 9.71
N HIS A 69 1.03 16.45 8.86
CA HIS A 69 1.19 16.11 7.43
C HIS A 69 2.22 14.99 7.23
N ARG A 70 1.85 13.98 6.43
CA ARG A 70 2.70 12.86 6.01
C ARG A 70 3.66 13.32 4.92
N LEU A 71 4.95 13.05 5.11
CA LEU A 71 6.03 13.45 4.22
C LEU A 71 6.93 12.25 3.92
N PHE A 72 7.47 12.22 2.69
CA PHE A 72 8.39 11.19 2.23
C PHE A 72 9.71 11.86 1.82
N GLY A 73 10.84 11.34 2.30
CA GLY A 73 12.15 11.92 2.00
C GLY A 73 13.30 10.94 2.19
N PRO A 74 14.44 11.13 1.50
CA PRO A 74 15.53 10.17 1.54
C PRO A 74 16.24 10.15 2.91
N LYS A 75 16.65 8.96 3.35
CA LYS A 75 17.30 8.62 4.63
C LYS A 75 18.49 9.52 4.97
N ARG A 76 19.24 9.99 3.97
CA ARG A 76 20.30 11.00 4.08
C ARG A 76 19.88 12.37 4.68
N LEU A 77 18.57 12.64 4.82
CA LEU A 77 18.03 13.84 5.47
C LEU A 77 17.70 13.64 6.95
N GLN A 78 17.78 12.41 7.50
CA GLN A 78 17.58 12.18 8.93
C GLN A 78 18.53 13.04 9.78
N GLY A 79 18.03 13.57 10.89
CA GLY A 79 18.73 14.52 11.77
C GLY A 79 18.94 15.94 11.22
N ARG A 80 18.76 16.17 9.90
CA ARG A 80 18.88 17.49 9.27
C ARG A 80 17.59 18.31 9.47
N PRO A 81 17.68 19.66 9.45
CA PRO A 81 16.50 20.52 9.43
C PRO A 81 15.79 20.42 8.08
N GLY A 82 14.53 19.99 8.10
CA GLY A 82 13.61 19.99 6.96
C GLY A 82 12.58 21.12 7.05
N GLN A 83 11.79 21.28 5.99
CA GLN A 83 10.64 22.17 5.93
C GLN A 83 9.46 21.43 5.32
N CYS A 84 8.26 21.59 5.89
CA CYS A 84 7.05 20.97 5.39
C CYS A 84 6.53 21.75 4.17
N PRO A 85 6.26 21.12 3.00
CA PRO A 85 5.68 21.79 1.85
C PRO A 85 4.25 22.27 2.11
N GLU A 86 3.45 21.51 2.86
CA GLU A 86 2.03 21.82 3.14
C GLU A 86 1.86 23.05 4.06
N CYS A 87 2.65 23.14 5.14
CA CYS A 87 2.48 24.18 6.17
C CYS A 87 3.67 25.13 6.37
N GLY A 88 4.76 24.97 5.61
CA GLY A 88 5.97 25.79 5.71
C GLY A 88 6.77 25.66 7.01
N MET A 89 6.32 24.86 7.98
CA MET A 89 6.99 24.69 9.27
C MET A 89 8.38 24.04 9.12
N ARG A 90 9.37 24.55 9.84
CA ARG A 90 10.73 23.99 9.93
C ARG A 90 10.83 23.04 11.13
N PHE A 91 11.38 21.85 10.94
CA PHE A 91 11.53 20.82 11.98
C PHE A 91 12.78 19.97 11.71
N ARG A 92 13.17 19.08 12.63
CA ARG A 92 14.22 18.09 12.38
C ARG A 92 13.60 16.76 12.00
N ILE A 93 14.11 16.12 10.95
CA ILE A 93 13.63 14.80 10.52
C ILE A 93 14.13 13.75 11.54
N PRO A 94 13.25 12.91 12.11
CA PRO A 94 13.66 11.86 13.05
C PRO A 94 14.68 10.90 12.43
N ASN A 95 15.55 10.33 13.28
CA ASN A 95 16.46 9.26 12.87
C ASN A 95 15.88 7.92 13.33
N TYR A 96 15.76 6.97 12.39
CA TYR A 96 15.19 5.63 12.62
C TYR A 96 16.25 4.51 12.49
N ASP A 97 17.52 4.87 12.27
CA ASP A 97 18.64 4.00 11.92
C ASP A 97 19.24 3.23 13.11
N SER A 98 18.40 2.88 14.10
CA SER A 98 18.81 2.23 15.34
C SER A 98 17.78 1.23 15.89
N VAL A 99 16.96 0.65 15.01
CA VAL A 99 16.48 -0.71 15.23
C VAL A 99 17.55 -1.60 14.59
N PRO A 100 18.28 -2.45 15.34
CA PRO A 100 19.14 -3.43 14.71
C PRO A 100 18.25 -4.33 13.85
N GLU A 101 18.61 -4.49 12.58
CA GLU A 101 18.08 -5.58 11.76
C GLU A 101 18.58 -6.88 12.40
N GLU A 102 17.76 -7.45 13.30
CA GLU A 102 17.99 -8.80 13.81
C GLU A 102 17.97 -9.75 12.62
N GLU A 103 19.10 -10.44 12.43
CA GLU A 103 19.43 -11.18 11.23
C GLU A 103 18.32 -12.19 10.83
N GLU A 104 17.45 -11.83 9.88
CA GLU A 104 16.53 -12.75 9.20
C GLU A 104 17.26 -13.75 8.27
N THR A 105 18.51 -14.10 8.61
CA THR A 105 19.23 -15.23 8.00
C THR A 105 18.85 -16.54 8.66
N GLU A 106 18.05 -17.33 7.94
CA GLU A 106 18.22 -18.77 7.84
C GLU A 106 17.97 -19.63 9.11
N SER A 107 16.81 -19.49 9.75
CA SER A 107 16.29 -20.51 10.70
C SER A 107 15.19 -21.41 10.10
N ALA A 108 15.27 -21.70 8.80
CA ALA A 108 14.39 -22.64 8.10
C ALA A 108 15.08 -23.99 7.77
N THR A 109 16.03 -24.44 8.59
CA THR A 109 16.64 -25.78 8.48
C THR A 109 16.20 -26.68 9.62
N ARG A 110 15.33 -27.64 9.27
CA ARG A 110 14.97 -28.88 9.98
C ARG A 110 15.79 -29.25 11.23
N LEU A 111 15.07 -29.60 12.31
CA LEU A 111 15.15 -30.95 12.88
C LEU A 111 13.92 -31.26 13.76
N SER A 112 13.21 -32.35 13.41
CA SER A 112 12.29 -33.04 14.31
C SER A 112 13.04 -34.21 14.94
N LEU A 113 13.08 -34.31 16.27
CA LEU A 113 12.92 -35.59 16.98
C LEU A 113 12.59 -35.36 18.46
N ALA A 114 11.85 -36.30 19.05
CA ALA A 114 11.44 -36.28 20.45
C ALA A 114 12.52 -36.88 21.38
N GLU A 115 12.42 -36.59 22.68
CA GLU A 115 12.26 -37.61 23.74
C GLU A 115 11.83 -36.92 25.06
N GLU A 116 11.71 -37.68 26.16
CA GLU A 116 10.83 -37.42 27.30
C GLU A 116 11.40 -36.62 28.50
N GLN A 117 10.46 -36.29 29.40
CA GLN A 117 10.54 -35.77 30.78
C GLN A 117 11.50 -36.57 31.73
N PRO A 118 11.87 -36.12 32.97
CA PRO A 118 10.98 -35.41 33.91
C PRO A 118 11.54 -34.40 34.96
N LEU A 119 10.62 -33.50 35.36
CA LEU A 119 10.24 -33.12 36.73
C LEU A 119 11.31 -32.93 37.84
N VAL A 120 11.53 -31.66 38.25
CA VAL A 120 11.66 -31.29 39.68
C VAL A 120 11.08 -29.89 39.97
N THR A 121 10.12 -29.85 40.88
CA THR A 121 9.65 -28.69 41.68
C THR A 121 9.71 -29.12 43.16
N PRO A 122 9.58 -28.27 44.21
CA PRO A 122 8.98 -26.92 44.22
C PRO A 122 9.64 -25.89 45.20
N ALA A 123 8.87 -24.83 45.55
CA ALA A 123 9.00 -23.92 46.70
C ALA A 123 10.00 -22.73 46.55
N ALA A 124 9.72 -21.52 47.06
CA ALA A 124 8.54 -21.03 47.80
C ALA A 124 8.50 -19.48 47.89
N LEU A 125 7.29 -18.87 47.93
CA LEU A 125 6.95 -17.55 48.56
C LEU A 125 7.64 -16.29 47.95
N SER A 126 7.20 -15.04 48.10
CA SER A 126 5.90 -14.35 48.30
C SER A 126 6.12 -12.86 47.89
N ASP A 127 5.18 -11.91 47.83
CA ASP A 127 3.75 -11.85 48.21
C ASP A 127 2.99 -10.82 47.31
N SER A 128 1.88 -10.25 47.79
CA SER A 128 0.91 -9.42 47.07
C SER A 128 1.10 -7.91 47.27
N LEU A 129 0.49 -7.08 46.40
CA LEU A 129 -0.32 -5.93 46.86
C LEU A 129 -1.21 -5.35 45.74
N SER A 130 -2.49 -5.17 46.07
CA SER A 130 -3.52 -4.57 45.20
C SER A 130 -3.51 -3.05 45.29
N VAL A 131 -3.94 -2.37 44.23
CA VAL A 131 -4.61 -1.06 44.33
C VAL A 131 -5.86 -1.08 43.48
N GLU A 132 -7.01 -0.95 44.15
CA GLU A 132 -8.28 -0.61 43.54
C GLU A 132 -8.42 0.92 43.54
N THR A 133 -9.07 1.50 42.54
CA THR A 133 -9.71 2.82 42.66
C THR A 133 -10.95 2.82 41.78
N SER A 134 -12.07 3.24 42.37
CA SER A 134 -13.42 3.14 41.81
C SER A 134 -14.20 4.42 42.13
N LEU A 135 -15.40 4.57 41.52
CA LEU A 135 -16.29 5.75 41.54
C LEU A 135 -15.72 6.94 40.72
N GLY A 136 -16.44 7.63 39.83
CA GLY A 136 -17.86 7.76 39.49
C GLY A 136 -18.15 9.24 39.13
N PRO A 137 -19.36 9.67 38.68
CA PRO A 137 -20.55 8.87 38.40
C PRO A 137 -21.39 9.33 37.15
N GLU A 138 -22.51 8.61 36.94
CA GLU A 138 -23.81 9.01 36.36
C GLU A 138 -23.97 9.97 35.15
N SER A 139 -24.61 9.45 34.09
CA SER A 139 -25.75 10.11 33.43
C SER A 139 -26.62 9.08 32.70
N ALA A 140 -27.91 9.06 33.03
CA ALA A 140 -28.88 8.10 32.50
C ALA A 140 -29.56 8.61 31.21
N THR A 141 -29.87 7.71 30.28
CA THR A 141 -30.97 7.92 29.32
C THR A 141 -31.63 6.59 28.97
N THR A 142 -32.84 6.42 29.49
CA THR A 142 -33.77 5.33 29.17
C THR A 142 -34.31 5.46 27.75
N ILE A 143 -34.20 4.45 26.89
CA ILE A 143 -35.19 4.16 25.83
C ILE A 143 -35.46 2.64 25.75
N ALA A 144 -36.75 2.35 25.55
CA ALA A 144 -37.47 1.07 25.60
C ALA A 144 -36.86 -0.16 24.92
N HIS A 145 -37.14 -1.33 25.51
CA HIS A 145 -37.21 -2.60 24.79
C HIS A 145 -38.41 -2.63 23.83
N GLY A 146 -38.20 -3.23 22.66
CA GLY A 146 -39.25 -3.78 21.81
C GLY A 146 -38.77 -5.12 21.24
N GLU A 147 -39.45 -6.22 21.59
CA GLU A 147 -39.30 -7.49 20.89
C GLU A 147 -39.69 -7.35 19.42
N PRO A 148 -39.08 -8.16 18.55
CA PRO A 148 -39.87 -8.82 17.52
C PRO A 148 -39.70 -10.34 17.53
N ALA A 149 -40.82 -11.02 17.25
CA ALA A 149 -40.95 -12.46 17.32
C ALA A 149 -40.17 -13.21 16.22
N VAL A 150 -39.82 -14.45 16.54
CA VAL A 150 -39.32 -15.45 15.61
C VAL A 150 -40.36 -15.83 14.53
N ALA A 151 -40.02 -15.58 13.27
CA ALA A 151 -40.58 -16.23 12.09
C ALA A 151 -39.40 -16.49 11.13
N ALA A 152 -38.96 -17.74 11.00
CA ALA A 152 -39.50 -18.71 10.04
C ALA A 152 -39.02 -18.44 8.60
N ASN A 153 -38.15 -19.32 8.13
CA ASN A 153 -37.50 -19.36 6.82
C ASN A 153 -38.33 -18.80 5.66
N ASP A 154 -37.82 -17.75 5.01
CA ASP A 154 -38.20 -17.35 3.66
C ASP A 154 -36.95 -17.35 2.78
N ASP A 155 -37.01 -18.03 1.64
CA ASP A 155 -35.94 -18.06 0.62
C ASP A 155 -36.02 -16.75 -0.18
N THR A 156 -35.79 -15.62 0.50
CA THR A 156 -35.92 -14.29 -0.07
C THR A 156 -34.77 -14.05 -1.03
N ARG A 157 -34.93 -14.51 -2.28
CA ARG A 157 -34.15 -14.02 -3.42
C ARG A 157 -34.27 -12.50 -3.45
N LEU A 158 -33.23 -11.84 -2.98
CA LEU A 158 -33.07 -10.39 -3.02
C LEU A 158 -33.22 -9.92 -4.47
N THR A 159 -34.41 -9.44 -4.81
CA THR A 159 -34.60 -8.66 -6.03
C THR A 159 -33.68 -7.44 -5.90
N PRO A 160 -32.83 -7.15 -6.90
CA PRO A 160 -31.91 -6.03 -6.80
C PRO A 160 -32.72 -4.75 -6.81
N ALA A 161 -32.97 -4.20 -5.62
CA ALA A 161 -33.48 -2.86 -5.46
C ALA A 161 -32.55 -1.93 -6.26
N THR A 162 -33.14 -1.00 -7.02
CA THR A 162 -32.39 0.07 -7.69
C THR A 162 -31.76 0.96 -6.63
N ALA A 163 -30.58 0.54 -6.16
CA ALA A 163 -29.81 1.26 -5.17
C ALA A 163 -29.47 2.64 -5.75
N SER A 164 -29.74 3.69 -4.97
CA SER A 164 -29.09 4.97 -5.20
C SER A 164 -27.58 4.74 -5.35
N PRO A 165 -26.88 5.40 -6.29
CA PRO A 165 -25.44 5.25 -6.43
C PRO A 165 -24.70 5.50 -5.10
N GLU A 166 -25.20 6.40 -4.25
CA GLU A 166 -24.66 6.66 -2.91
C GLU A 166 -24.77 5.47 -1.95
N GLY A 167 -25.80 4.63 -2.10
CA GLY A 167 -26.04 3.46 -1.26
C GLY A 167 -25.00 2.37 -1.49
N TRP A 168 -24.70 2.07 -2.76
CA TRP A 168 -23.66 1.09 -3.10
C TRP A 168 -22.28 1.53 -2.63
N LEU A 169 -21.94 2.82 -2.78
CA LEU A 169 -20.66 3.37 -2.31
C LEU A 169 -20.46 3.19 -0.79
N ARG A 170 -21.50 3.38 0.02
CA ARG A 170 -21.41 3.12 1.47
C ARG A 170 -21.20 1.64 1.79
N THR A 171 -21.87 0.73 1.09
CA THR A 171 -21.65 -0.71 1.25
C THR A 171 -20.23 -1.09 0.83
N PHE A 172 -19.72 -0.48 -0.24
CA PHE A 172 -18.36 -0.70 -0.73
C PHE A 172 -17.30 -0.18 0.25
N ASP A 173 -17.47 1.01 0.83
CA ASP A 173 -16.60 1.56 1.89
C ASP A 173 -16.46 0.58 3.08
N VAL A 174 -17.59 0.04 3.57
CA VAL A 174 -17.60 -0.90 4.71
C VAL A 174 -16.92 -2.22 4.35
N LEU A 175 -17.24 -2.80 3.19
CA LEU A 175 -16.62 -4.05 2.74
C LEU A 175 -15.12 -3.87 2.51
N TRP A 176 -14.70 -2.74 1.93
CA TRP A 176 -13.30 -2.43 1.68
C TRP A 176 -12.51 -2.18 2.97
N ALA A 177 -13.10 -1.51 3.97
CA ALA A 177 -12.47 -1.35 5.28
C ALA A 177 -12.25 -2.70 5.99
N SER A 178 -13.17 -3.66 5.80
CA SER A 178 -13.11 -5.00 6.42
C SER A 178 -12.15 -6.01 5.77
N ARG A 179 -11.35 -5.61 4.76
CA ARG A 179 -10.55 -6.53 3.92
C ARG A 179 -9.26 -7.07 4.54
N GLU A 180 -9.24 -7.36 5.84
CA GLU A 180 -8.00 -7.68 6.58
C GLU A 180 -7.23 -8.92 6.07
N ALA A 181 -7.89 -9.85 5.36
CA ALA A 181 -7.22 -10.97 4.68
C ALA A 181 -7.88 -11.43 3.35
N GLY A 182 -8.87 -10.70 2.84
CA GLY A 182 -9.74 -11.15 1.74
C GLY A 182 -9.38 -10.56 0.37
N ARG A 183 -9.48 -11.38 -0.69
CA ARG A 183 -9.60 -10.87 -2.07
C ARG A 183 -11.03 -10.42 -2.33
N PHE A 184 -11.20 -9.20 -2.83
CA PHE A 184 -12.49 -8.66 -3.27
C PHE A 184 -12.60 -8.70 -4.80
N GLU A 185 -13.74 -9.12 -5.31
CA GLU A 185 -14.03 -9.15 -6.75
C GLU A 185 -15.33 -8.39 -7.04
N VAL A 186 -15.28 -7.38 -7.93
CA VAL A 186 -16.47 -6.71 -8.44
C VAL A 186 -16.88 -7.40 -9.74
N HIS A 187 -18.04 -8.06 -9.75
CA HIS A 187 -18.60 -8.68 -10.95
C HIS A 187 -19.54 -7.68 -11.63
N LEU A 188 -19.19 -7.23 -12.83
CA LEU A 188 -19.99 -6.29 -13.62
C LEU A 188 -21.06 -7.02 -14.45
N THR A 189 -22.13 -6.32 -14.83
CA THR A 189 -23.24 -6.87 -15.63
C THR A 189 -22.83 -7.42 -17.00
N GLY A 190 -21.67 -7.00 -17.53
CA GLY A 190 -21.07 -7.54 -18.75
C GLY A 190 -20.23 -8.81 -18.56
N GLY A 191 -20.19 -9.39 -17.35
CA GLY A 191 -19.37 -10.56 -17.02
C GLY A 191 -17.88 -10.26 -16.77
N ALA A 192 -17.48 -9.00 -16.85
CA ALA A 192 -16.13 -8.57 -16.48
C ALA A 192 -15.95 -8.58 -14.95
N VAL A 193 -14.81 -9.07 -14.49
CA VAL A 193 -14.45 -9.13 -13.07
C VAL A 193 -13.31 -8.15 -12.80
N LEU A 194 -13.55 -7.16 -11.92
CA LEU A 194 -12.51 -6.24 -11.46
C LEU A 194 -11.95 -6.73 -10.12
N ARG A 195 -10.61 -6.74 -10.01
CA ARG A 195 -9.88 -6.99 -8.76
C ARG A 195 -9.19 -5.70 -8.32
N PRO A 196 -9.82 -4.86 -7.46
CA PRO A 196 -9.20 -3.63 -7.00
C PRO A 196 -8.10 -3.97 -6.00
N VAL A 197 -6.89 -3.47 -6.22
CA VAL A 197 -5.75 -3.67 -5.29
C VAL A 197 -5.64 -2.50 -4.33
N LYS A 198 -5.80 -1.29 -4.85
CA LYS A 198 -5.78 -0.03 -4.11
C LYS A 198 -7.02 0.77 -4.45
N LEU A 199 -7.61 1.39 -3.44
CA LEU A 199 -8.72 2.32 -3.56
C LEU A 199 -8.27 3.64 -2.95
N ALA A 200 -8.46 4.73 -3.67
CA ALA A 200 -8.35 6.08 -3.15
C ALA A 200 -9.72 6.74 -3.28
N ARG A 201 -10.05 7.63 -2.36
CA ARG A 201 -11.22 8.51 -2.47
C ARG A 201 -10.72 9.86 -2.95
N ASP A 202 -11.32 10.40 -4.00
CA ASP A 202 -11.01 11.74 -4.47
C ASP A 202 -11.52 12.75 -3.42
N PRO A 203 -10.66 13.65 -2.88
CA PRO A 203 -11.06 14.58 -1.84
C PRO A 203 -11.94 15.73 -2.37
N VAL A 204 -12.06 15.89 -3.68
CA VAL A 204 -12.80 16.99 -4.35
C VAL A 204 -14.14 16.50 -4.89
N SER A 205 -14.19 15.37 -5.62
CA SER A 205 -15.45 14.87 -6.21
C SER A 205 -16.22 13.89 -5.31
N ALA A 206 -15.59 13.40 -4.24
CA ALA A 206 -16.07 12.29 -3.40
C ALA A 206 -16.26 10.96 -4.16
N GLU A 207 -15.86 10.90 -5.43
CA GLU A 207 -15.79 9.67 -6.22
C GLU A 207 -14.61 8.81 -5.76
N PHE A 208 -14.60 7.56 -6.21
CA PHE A 208 -13.56 6.61 -5.89
C PHE A 208 -12.69 6.38 -7.12
N ILE A 209 -11.38 6.45 -6.91
CA ILE A 209 -10.38 6.12 -7.92
C ILE A 209 -9.79 4.76 -7.52
N GLY A 210 -10.16 3.74 -8.28
CA GLY A 210 -9.71 2.37 -8.11
C GLY A 210 -8.48 2.08 -8.97
N LEU A 211 -7.40 1.59 -8.35
CA LEU A 211 -6.36 0.88 -9.09
C LEU A 211 -6.80 -0.58 -9.25
N VAL A 212 -7.29 -0.91 -10.44
CA VAL A 212 -7.72 -2.25 -10.80
C VAL A 212 -6.58 -3.00 -11.48
N VAL A 213 -6.41 -4.27 -11.12
CA VAL A 213 -5.58 -5.21 -11.89
C VAL A 213 -6.52 -6.12 -12.67
N GLU A 214 -6.43 -6.06 -14.00
CA GLU A 214 -7.14 -6.96 -14.91
C GLU A 214 -6.50 -8.35 -14.91
N GLU A 215 -7.21 -9.40 -15.33
CA GLU A 215 -6.69 -10.77 -15.33
C GLU A 215 -5.45 -10.96 -16.23
N ASN A 216 -5.36 -10.14 -17.27
CA ASN A 216 -4.22 -9.97 -18.18
C ASN A 216 -3.02 -9.23 -17.55
N GLY A 217 -3.05 -8.92 -16.25
CA GLY A 217 -1.97 -8.26 -15.50
C GLY A 217 -1.84 -6.75 -15.78
N ALA A 218 -2.69 -6.20 -16.64
CA ALA A 218 -2.75 -4.76 -16.91
C ALA A 218 -3.25 -4.01 -15.66
N ARG A 219 -2.62 -2.87 -15.38
CA ARG A 219 -3.03 -1.95 -14.31
C ARG A 219 -3.82 -0.80 -14.94
N SER A 220 -5.10 -0.77 -14.66
CA SER A 220 -6.03 0.25 -15.17
C SER A 220 -6.49 1.13 -14.00
N LEU A 221 -6.51 2.45 -14.22
CA LEU A 221 -7.14 3.40 -13.30
C LEU A 221 -8.62 3.50 -13.71
N VAL A 222 -9.53 3.25 -12.77
CA VAL A 222 -10.99 3.25 -12.98
C VAL A 222 -11.65 4.16 -11.96
#